data_AF-A0A087TN11-F1
#
_entry.id   AF-A0A087TN11-F1
#
_cell.length_a   1.000
_cell.length_b   1.000
_cell.length_c   1.000
_cell.angle_alpha   90.00
_cell.angle_beta   90.00
_cell.angle_gamma   90.00
#
_symmetry.space_group_name_H-M   'P 1'
#
loop_
_entity.id
_entity.type
_entity.pdbx_description
1 polymer ?
#
loop_
_entity_poly.entity_id
_entity_poly.type
_entity_poly.pdbx_seq_one_letter_code
_entity_poly.pdbx_strand_id
1 'polypeptide(L)'
;MWTDEAHFSLLGDVNTQNSRIWATSNPREYQSQPLHSPRVTVWCGFTASFILGPFFFEVPCPVSGVKTCTVTAARYLTLLRDHVVPALQERHVLPVVPFMQDGAPPHISRDVKTFLLESFTEDRVISRGCKIQWPSRSPDLTPADFWLWGYLKSRVYRSSPTTLVELKNAIRLIVAAIDGNMLHSAVMGVVTRLTCYYLVVVVSVALLSELLEVALWWSSHGNFDKKK
;
A
#
# COMPACT_ATOMS: atom_id res chain seq x y z
N MET A 1 -1.09 3.77 10.04
CA MET A 1 -1.35 2.73 9.06
C MET A 1 -1.15 3.33 7.70
N TRP A 2 -0.13 2.84 7.02
CA TRP A 2 0.20 3.13 5.64
C TRP A 2 -0.63 2.22 4.75
N THR A 3 -1.28 2.75 3.72
CA THR A 3 -2.16 1.96 2.84
C THR A 3 -1.92 2.33 1.39
N ASP A 4 -2.06 1.35 0.51
CA ASP A 4 -1.91 1.54 -0.92
C ASP A 4 -2.45 0.33 -1.71
N GLU A 5 -2.55 0.48 -3.03
CA GLU A 5 -2.88 -0.59 -3.97
C GLU A 5 -1.79 -0.86 -5.00
N ALA A 6 -1.60 -2.13 -5.36
CA ALA A 6 -0.75 -2.51 -6.48
C ALA A 6 -1.38 -3.55 -7.39
N HIS A 7 -0.97 -3.49 -8.66
CA HIS A 7 -1.29 -4.51 -9.65
C HIS A 7 -0.18 -5.58 -9.72
N PHE A 8 -0.62 -6.84 -9.81
CA PHE A 8 0.21 -8.00 -10.10
C PHE A 8 -0.37 -8.72 -11.33
N SER A 9 0.38 -8.77 -12.42
CA SER A 9 0.01 -9.50 -13.66
C SER A 9 0.69 -10.88 -13.71
N LEU A 10 0.09 -11.85 -14.42
CA LEU A 10 0.67 -13.20 -14.53
C LEU A 10 1.98 -13.23 -15.32
N LEU A 11 2.11 -12.37 -16.32
CA LEU A 11 3.31 -12.32 -17.15
C LEU A 11 4.44 -11.49 -16.51
N GLY A 12 4.19 -10.94 -15.32
CA GLY A 12 5.04 -9.94 -14.70
C GLY A 12 5.03 -8.65 -15.51
N ASP A 13 4.66 -7.54 -14.89
CA ASP A 13 4.88 -6.25 -15.54
C ASP A 13 6.39 -5.98 -15.48
N VAL A 14 7.05 -6.21 -16.62
CA VAL A 14 8.43 -5.79 -16.86
C VAL A 14 8.44 -4.27 -16.72
N ASN A 15 8.85 -3.76 -15.56
CA ASN A 15 9.11 -2.33 -15.41
C ASN A 15 10.22 -2.01 -16.41
N THR A 16 9.88 -1.29 -17.48
CA THR A 16 10.80 -0.93 -18.57
C THR A 16 11.98 -0.09 -18.09
N GLN A 17 11.86 0.58 -16.93
CA GLN A 17 12.98 1.29 -16.30
C GLN A 17 13.96 0.35 -15.58
N ASN A 18 13.48 -0.79 -15.07
CA ASN A 18 14.28 -1.77 -14.31
C ASN A 18 14.69 -3.00 -15.13
N SER A 19 14.11 -3.20 -16.31
CA SER A 19 14.38 -4.37 -17.16
C SER A 19 15.36 -3.98 -18.24
N ARG A 20 16.64 -3.92 -17.85
CA ARG A 20 17.74 -3.61 -18.76
C ARG A 20 18.37 -4.90 -19.27
N ILE A 21 18.30 -5.10 -20.59
CA ILE A 21 19.01 -6.17 -21.28
C ILE A 21 20.40 -5.64 -21.62
N TRP A 22 21.43 -6.26 -21.04
CA TRP A 22 22.82 -5.96 -21.39
C TRP A 22 23.26 -6.88 -22.52
N ALA A 23 23.69 -6.30 -23.64
CA ALA A 23 24.23 -7.02 -24.77
C ALA A 23 25.40 -6.22 -25.38
N THR A 24 26.39 -6.91 -25.94
CA THR A 24 27.56 -6.29 -26.61
C THR A 24 27.21 -5.55 -27.89
N SER A 25 26.05 -5.84 -28.48
CA SER A 25 25.44 -5.13 -29.59
C SER A 25 23.92 -5.11 -29.41
N ASN A 26 23.21 -4.12 -29.96
CA ASN A 26 21.75 -4.06 -29.87
C ASN A 26 21.13 -5.36 -30.43
N PRO A 27 20.43 -6.17 -29.60
CA PRO A 27 19.98 -7.50 -29.99
C PRO A 27 18.85 -7.48 -31.03
N ARG A 28 18.22 -6.32 -31.31
CA ARG A 28 17.02 -6.19 -32.16
C ARG A 28 15.89 -7.18 -31.79
N GLU A 29 15.89 -7.67 -30.55
CA GLU A 29 14.86 -8.56 -30.06
C GLU A 29 13.63 -7.75 -29.64
N TYR A 30 12.47 -8.21 -30.09
CA TYR A 30 11.18 -7.66 -29.71
C TYR A 30 10.51 -8.63 -28.75
N GLN A 31 10.36 -8.24 -27.49
CA GLN A 31 9.52 -8.98 -26.56
C GLN A 31 8.08 -8.49 -26.71
N SER A 32 7.24 -9.28 -27.39
CA SER A 32 5.82 -9.00 -27.46
C SER A 32 5.18 -9.26 -26.09
N GLN A 33 4.46 -8.26 -25.58
CA GLN A 33 3.66 -8.39 -24.37
C GLN A 33 2.18 -8.28 -24.71
N PRO A 34 1.32 -9.14 -24.16
CA PRO A 34 -0.12 -8.97 -24.30
C PRO A 34 -0.55 -7.62 -23.70
N LEU A 35 -1.34 -6.85 -24.45
CA LEU A 35 -1.90 -5.57 -23.99
C LEU A 35 -2.72 -5.72 -22.69
N HIS A 36 -3.25 -6.92 -22.44
CA HIS A 36 -4.06 -7.26 -21.28
C HIS A 36 -3.62 -8.59 -20.66
N SER A 37 -2.49 -8.60 -19.95
CA SER A 37 -2.16 -9.73 -19.07
C SER A 37 -3.21 -9.84 -17.94
N PRO A 38 -3.74 -11.03 -17.64
CA PRO A 38 -4.58 -11.21 -16.47
C PRO A 38 -3.83 -10.72 -15.22
N ARG A 39 -4.50 -9.89 -14.43
CA ARG A 39 -3.90 -9.24 -13.26
C ARG A 39 -4.86 -9.21 -12.10
N VAL A 40 -4.31 -9.10 -10.90
CA VAL A 40 -5.04 -8.79 -9.67
C VAL A 40 -4.68 -7.40 -9.16
N THR A 41 -5.65 -6.72 -8.55
CA THR A 41 -5.42 -5.49 -7.79
C THR A 41 -5.48 -5.84 -6.32
N VAL A 42 -4.40 -5.53 -5.61
CA VAL A 42 -4.20 -5.89 -4.21
C VAL A 42 -4.13 -4.62 -3.39
N TRP A 43 -4.88 -4.58 -2.29
CA TRP A 43 -4.71 -3.58 -1.23
C TRP A 43 -3.97 -4.22 -0.06
N CYS A 44 -3.05 -3.47 0.53
CA CYS A 44 -2.45 -3.81 1.83
C CYS A 44 -2.36 -2.54 2.68
N GLY A 45 -2.51 -2.73 3.99
CA GLY A 45 -2.35 -1.66 4.96
C GLY A 45 -1.50 -2.13 6.11
N PHE A 46 -0.50 -1.38 6.54
CA PHE A 46 0.38 -1.82 7.63
C PHE A 46 0.80 -0.71 8.59
N THR A 47 1.14 -1.13 9.79
CA THR A 47 1.79 -0.32 10.82
C THR A 47 3.21 -0.82 11.03
N ALA A 48 3.94 -0.27 12.00
CA ALA A 48 5.25 -0.79 12.36
C ALA A 48 5.21 -2.19 13.01
N SER A 49 4.05 -2.70 13.46
CA SER A 49 3.93 -4.03 14.08
C SER A 49 3.26 -5.07 13.20
N PHE A 50 2.25 -4.69 12.42
CA PHE A 50 1.42 -5.66 11.71
C PHE A 50 0.98 -5.16 10.33
N ILE A 51 0.69 -6.12 9.47
CA ILE A 51 0.11 -5.92 8.14
C ILE A 51 -1.33 -6.47 8.11
N LEU A 52 -2.20 -5.75 7.41
CA LEU A 52 -3.55 -6.15 7.03
C LEU A 52 -3.63 -6.31 5.52
N GLY A 53 -4.43 -7.29 5.12
CA GLY A 53 -4.47 -7.78 3.75
C GLY A 53 -3.59 -9.02 3.57
N PRO A 54 -3.36 -9.45 2.33
CA PRO A 54 -3.78 -8.79 1.09
C PRO A 54 -5.29 -8.90 0.88
N PHE A 55 -5.94 -7.77 0.56
CA PHE A 55 -7.32 -7.77 0.06
C PHE A 55 -7.33 -7.62 -1.46
N PHE A 56 -8.19 -8.37 -2.14
CA PHE A 56 -8.25 -8.40 -3.59
C PHE A 56 -9.54 -7.75 -4.08
N PHE A 57 -9.43 -6.81 -5.03
CA PHE A 57 -10.61 -6.23 -5.66
C PHE A 57 -11.13 -7.16 -6.76
N GLU A 58 -12.18 -7.91 -6.44
CA GLU A 58 -12.81 -8.87 -7.35
C GLU A 58 -14.34 -8.78 -7.36
N VAL A 59 -14.93 -9.27 -8.45
CA VAL A 59 -16.38 -9.48 -8.60
C VAL A 59 -16.66 -10.93 -8.95
N PRO A 60 -17.82 -11.48 -8.52
CA PRO A 60 -18.26 -12.79 -9.00
C PRO A 60 -18.31 -12.81 -10.53
N CYS A 61 -17.80 -13.89 -11.12
CA CYS A 61 -17.85 -14.15 -12.55
C CYS A 61 -18.39 -15.58 -12.76
N PRO A 62 -19.48 -15.77 -13.51
CA PRO A 62 -20.06 -17.09 -13.72
C PRO A 62 -19.10 -18.11 -14.35
N VAL A 63 -18.10 -17.65 -15.10
CA VAL A 63 -17.18 -18.50 -15.87
C VAL A 63 -15.90 -18.82 -15.09
N SER A 64 -15.28 -17.83 -14.44
CA SER A 64 -14.00 -17.99 -13.73
C SER A 64 -14.14 -17.99 -12.20
N GLY A 65 -15.37 -17.98 -11.68
CA GLY A 65 -15.70 -17.79 -10.26
C GLY A 65 -15.56 -16.34 -9.82
N VAL A 66 -14.39 -15.74 -10.03
CA VAL A 66 -14.10 -14.33 -9.71
C VAL A 66 -13.27 -13.67 -10.82
N LYS A 67 -13.45 -12.35 -10.98
CA LYS A 67 -12.70 -11.51 -11.91
C LYS A 67 -12.24 -10.24 -11.21
N THR A 68 -11.00 -9.83 -11.43
CA THR A 68 -10.47 -8.57 -10.90
C THR A 68 -11.23 -7.37 -11.45
N CYS A 69 -11.51 -6.41 -10.58
CA CYS A 69 -12.26 -5.20 -10.91
C CYS A 69 -11.47 -3.92 -10.59
N THR A 70 -11.92 -2.81 -11.16
CA THR A 70 -11.37 -1.48 -10.89
C THR A 70 -11.72 -1.02 -9.48
N VAL A 71 -10.79 -0.36 -8.81
CA VAL A 71 -11.03 0.30 -7.52
C VAL A 71 -11.88 1.54 -7.76
N THR A 72 -13.15 1.47 -7.35
CA THR A 72 -14.06 2.62 -7.34
C THR A 72 -14.21 3.10 -5.90
N ALA A 73 -14.64 4.36 -5.72
CA ALA A 73 -14.93 4.91 -4.39
C ALA A 73 -15.85 3.99 -3.56
N ALA A 74 -16.92 3.46 -4.17
CA ALA A 74 -17.85 2.56 -3.51
C ALA A 74 -17.19 1.25 -3.05
N ARG A 75 -16.37 0.62 -3.91
CA ARG A 75 -15.67 -0.63 -3.57
C ARG A 75 -14.60 -0.41 -2.51
N TYR A 76 -13.88 0.70 -2.59
CA TYR A 76 -12.90 1.09 -1.60
C TYR A 76 -13.58 1.35 -0.24
N LEU A 77 -14.72 2.04 -0.23
CA LEU A 77 -15.52 2.24 0.98
C LEU A 77 -16.00 0.91 1.58
N THR A 78 -16.48 -0.02 0.76
CA THR A 78 -16.85 -1.38 1.22
C THR A 78 -15.65 -2.10 1.86
N LEU A 79 -14.47 -2.05 1.24
CA LEU A 79 -13.25 -2.62 1.82
C LEU A 79 -12.94 -2.01 3.20
N LEU A 80 -12.99 -0.68 3.32
CA LEU A 80 -12.72 0.01 4.57
C LEU A 80 -13.73 -0.36 5.66
N ARG A 81 -15.01 -0.35 5.33
CA ARG A 81 -16.12 -0.60 6.25
C ARG A 81 -16.18 -2.04 6.72
N ASP A 82 -16.05 -2.99 5.80
CA ASP A 82 -16.37 -4.39 6.07
C ASP A 82 -15.15 -5.19 6.51
N HIS A 83 -13.94 -4.69 6.24
CA HIS A 83 -12.70 -5.41 6.53
C HIS A 83 -11.69 -4.60 7.34
N VAL A 84 -11.33 -3.38 6.90
CA VAL A 84 -10.20 -2.65 7.50
C VAL A 84 -10.55 -2.13 8.90
N VAL A 85 -11.64 -1.38 9.04
CA VAL A 85 -12.06 -0.81 10.34
C VAL A 85 -12.36 -1.93 11.35
N PRO A 86 -13.14 -2.98 11.03
CA PRO A 86 -13.35 -4.11 11.94
C PRO A 86 -12.05 -4.79 12.38
N ALA A 87 -11.09 -5.02 11.48
CA ALA A 87 -9.80 -5.63 11.84
C ALA A 87 -8.97 -4.75 12.80
N LEU A 88 -9.05 -3.43 12.66
CA LEU A 88 -8.40 -2.49 13.59
C LEU A 88 -9.10 -2.44 14.96
N GLN A 89 -10.43 -2.61 14.99
CA GLN A 89 -11.21 -2.71 16.22
C GLN A 89 -10.88 -4.00 16.98
N GLU A 90 -10.83 -5.14 16.28
CA GLU A 90 -10.47 -6.44 16.86
C GLU A 90 -9.07 -6.40 17.49
N ARG A 91 -8.14 -5.65 16.88
CA ARG A 91 -6.78 -5.42 17.39
C ARG A 91 -6.68 -4.34 18.46
N HIS A 92 -7.78 -3.68 18.80
CA HIS A 92 -7.85 -2.60 19.78
C HIS A 92 -6.94 -1.40 19.45
N VAL A 93 -6.58 -1.22 18.18
CA VAL A 93 -5.69 -0.14 17.71
C VAL A 93 -6.44 0.97 16.98
N LEU A 94 -7.71 0.77 16.60
CA LEU A 94 -8.52 1.80 15.92
C LEU A 94 -8.52 3.16 16.65
N PRO A 95 -8.57 3.26 18.00
CA PRO A 95 -8.61 4.56 18.69
C PRO A 95 -7.30 5.34 18.64
N VAL A 96 -6.19 4.68 18.29
CA VAL A 96 -4.85 5.29 18.37
C VAL A 96 -4.17 5.38 17.02
N VAL A 97 -4.43 4.47 16.08
CA VAL A 97 -3.71 4.42 14.81
C VAL A 97 -4.14 5.54 13.84
N PRO A 98 -3.21 6.37 13.34
CA PRO A 98 -3.48 7.24 12.20
C PRO A 98 -3.69 6.43 10.92
N PHE A 99 -4.57 6.86 10.04
CA PHE A 99 -4.84 6.26 8.74
C PHE A 99 -4.31 7.17 7.64
N MET A 100 -3.45 6.63 6.77
CA MET A 100 -2.89 7.36 5.63
C MET A 100 -3.32 6.70 4.32
N GLN A 101 -3.72 7.53 3.37
CA GLN A 101 -3.99 7.16 1.98
C GLN A 101 -3.53 8.27 1.02
N ASP A 102 -3.28 7.92 -0.23
CA ASP A 102 -2.85 8.87 -1.26
C ASP A 102 -4.02 9.75 -1.80
N GLY A 103 -3.71 10.55 -2.81
CA GLY A 103 -4.68 11.45 -3.45
C GLY A 103 -5.49 10.84 -4.59
N ALA A 104 -5.54 9.51 -4.75
CA ALA A 104 -6.24 8.87 -5.86
C ALA A 104 -7.75 9.17 -5.86
N PRO A 105 -8.42 9.25 -7.04
CA PRO A 105 -9.83 9.63 -7.11
C PRO A 105 -10.80 8.81 -6.22
N PRO A 106 -10.66 7.48 -6.08
CA PRO A 106 -11.49 6.70 -5.15
C PRO A 106 -11.36 7.15 -3.69
N HIS A 107 -10.14 7.51 -3.27
CA HIS A 107 -9.78 7.82 -1.88
C HIS A 107 -10.31 9.18 -1.43
N ILE A 108 -10.41 10.13 -2.36
CA ILE A 108 -10.83 11.51 -2.06
C ILE A 108 -12.33 11.76 -2.23
N SER A 109 -13.10 10.73 -2.56
CA SER A 109 -14.56 10.86 -2.66
C SER A 109 -15.17 11.30 -1.32
N ARG A 110 -16.29 12.02 -1.39
CA ARG A 110 -16.96 12.54 -0.20
C ARG A 110 -17.30 11.41 0.78
N ASP A 111 -17.89 10.34 0.30
CA ASP A 111 -18.40 9.26 1.15
C ASP A 111 -17.24 8.49 1.83
N VAL A 112 -16.11 8.30 1.15
CA VAL A 112 -14.90 7.71 1.73
C VAL A 112 -14.32 8.62 2.81
N LYS A 113 -14.18 9.93 2.52
CA LYS A 113 -13.67 10.89 3.50
C LYS A 113 -14.54 10.98 4.73
N THR A 114 -15.86 11.10 4.57
CA THR A 114 -16.81 11.15 5.68
C THR A 114 -16.65 9.91 6.56
N PHE A 115 -16.62 8.71 5.96
CA PHE A 115 -16.45 7.47 6.70
C PHE A 115 -15.12 7.40 7.47
N LEU A 116 -14.02 7.84 6.86
CA LEU A 116 -12.71 7.88 7.52
C LEU A 116 -12.69 8.87 8.69
N LEU A 117 -13.26 10.06 8.52
CA LEU A 117 -13.33 11.06 9.60
C LEU A 117 -14.21 10.58 10.76
N GLU A 118 -15.31 9.90 10.48
CA GLU A 118 -16.17 9.29 11.51
C GLU A 118 -15.46 8.14 12.26
N SER A 119 -14.66 7.34 11.55
CA SER A 119 -13.99 6.15 12.12
C SER A 119 -12.69 6.48 12.87
N PHE A 120 -11.92 7.44 12.35
CA PHE A 120 -10.57 7.75 12.84
C PHE A 120 -10.46 9.11 13.50
N THR A 121 -11.43 10.02 13.40
CA THR A 121 -11.33 11.45 13.78
C THR A 121 -10.43 12.27 12.85
N GLU A 122 -10.63 13.60 12.84
CA GLU A 122 -9.93 14.52 11.94
C GLU A 122 -8.41 14.57 12.15
N ASP A 123 -7.95 14.40 13.38
CA ASP A 123 -6.52 14.45 13.75
C ASP A 123 -5.74 13.19 13.39
N ARG A 124 -6.42 12.15 12.90
CA ARG A 124 -5.80 10.85 12.60
C ARG A 124 -6.04 10.38 11.18
N VAL A 125 -6.56 11.24 10.30
CA VAL A 125 -6.70 10.96 8.86
C VAL A 125 -5.73 11.81 8.07
N ILE A 126 -4.80 11.14 7.39
CA ILE A 126 -3.82 11.74 6.49
C ILE A 126 -4.25 11.45 5.06
N SER A 127 -4.76 12.46 4.38
CA SER A 127 -5.32 12.32 3.03
C SER A 127 -5.43 13.68 2.37
N ARG A 128 -5.51 13.70 1.04
CA ARG A 128 -5.67 14.95 0.28
C ARG A 128 -6.99 15.63 0.64
N GLY A 129 -6.91 16.87 1.10
CA GLY A 129 -8.08 17.67 1.52
C GLY A 129 -8.74 17.19 2.81
N CYS A 130 -7.93 16.64 3.73
CA CYS A 130 -8.21 16.52 5.17
C CYS A 130 -7.33 17.53 5.93
N LYS A 131 -7.46 17.61 7.26
CA LYS A 131 -6.64 18.49 8.10
C LYS A 131 -5.14 18.24 7.90
N ILE A 132 -4.71 16.98 8.06
CA ILE A 132 -3.34 16.56 7.76
C ILE A 132 -3.27 16.14 6.28
N GLN A 133 -2.59 16.94 5.46
CA GLN A 133 -2.56 16.70 4.01
C GLN A 133 -1.42 15.78 3.61
N TRP A 134 -1.73 14.79 2.78
CA TRP A 134 -0.71 14.04 2.06
C TRP A 134 -0.32 14.77 0.76
N PRO A 135 0.98 15.02 0.51
CA PRO A 135 1.43 15.68 -0.71
C PRO A 135 1.14 14.81 -1.95
N SER A 136 0.80 15.47 -3.05
CA SER A 136 0.61 14.78 -4.33
C SER A 136 1.93 14.30 -4.91
N ARG A 137 1.94 13.11 -5.53
CA ARG A 137 3.10 12.54 -6.23
C ARG A 137 4.32 12.34 -5.32
N SER A 138 4.10 11.83 -4.11
CA SER A 138 5.16 11.49 -3.16
C SER A 138 5.25 9.99 -2.87
N PRO A 139 5.43 9.13 -3.89
CA PRO A 139 5.56 7.68 -3.69
C PRO A 139 6.82 7.33 -2.89
N ASP A 140 7.84 8.19 -2.93
CA ASP A 140 9.04 8.08 -2.12
C ASP A 140 8.75 8.20 -0.61
N LEU A 141 7.65 8.84 -0.22
CA LEU A 141 7.21 8.95 1.18
C LEU A 141 6.22 7.84 1.58
N THR A 142 5.79 7.00 0.64
CA THR A 142 4.85 5.90 0.88
C THR A 142 5.62 4.57 1.01
N PRO A 143 5.66 3.93 2.19
CA PRO A 143 6.32 2.64 2.40
C PRO A 143 5.86 1.51 1.48
N ALA A 144 4.61 1.56 1.05
CA ALA A 144 4.09 0.57 0.14
C ALA A 144 4.81 0.64 -1.23
N ASP A 145 4.97 1.85 -1.76
CA ASP A 145 5.65 2.14 -3.03
C ASP A 145 7.14 1.84 -3.00
N PHE A 146 7.89 2.37 -2.03
CA PHE A 146 9.35 2.23 -2.03
C PHE A 146 9.84 0.87 -1.52
N TRP A 147 8.98 0.09 -0.85
CA TRP A 147 9.40 -1.19 -0.25
C TRP A 147 8.40 -2.33 -0.51
N LEU A 148 7.17 -2.26 -0.01
CA LEU A 148 6.27 -3.42 0.04
C LEU A 148 6.06 -4.06 -1.33
N TRP A 149 5.67 -3.27 -2.33
CA TRP A 149 5.34 -3.79 -3.65
C TRP A 149 6.55 -4.36 -4.37
N GLY A 150 7.71 -3.71 -4.27
CA GLY A 150 8.97 -4.23 -4.80
C GLY A 150 9.36 -5.55 -4.13
N TYR A 151 9.25 -5.62 -2.79
CA TYR A 151 9.53 -6.81 -2.01
C TYR A 151 8.60 -7.97 -2.41
N LEU A 152 7.29 -7.75 -2.42
CA LEU A 152 6.29 -8.75 -2.78
C LEU A 152 6.52 -9.26 -4.22
N LYS A 153 6.66 -8.36 -5.20
CA LYS A 153 6.91 -8.77 -6.60
C LYS A 153 8.18 -9.61 -6.71
N SER A 154 9.27 -9.23 -6.03
CA SER A 154 10.54 -9.97 -6.06
C SER A 154 10.47 -11.40 -5.52
N ARG A 155 9.45 -11.72 -4.70
CA ARG A 155 9.24 -13.03 -4.07
C ARG A 155 8.16 -13.83 -4.78
N VAL A 156 7.02 -13.20 -5.05
CA VAL A 156 5.86 -13.81 -5.71
C VAL A 156 6.21 -14.36 -7.09
N TYR A 157 7.02 -13.64 -7.87
CA TYR A 157 7.39 -14.09 -9.21
C TYR A 157 8.51 -15.14 -9.24
N ARG A 158 9.12 -15.50 -8.10
CA ARG A 158 10.12 -16.58 -8.05
C ARG A 158 9.50 -17.96 -8.25
N SER A 159 8.24 -18.13 -7.87
CA SER A 159 7.50 -19.38 -8.05
C SER A 159 6.81 -19.46 -9.42
N SER A 160 7.02 -18.46 -10.30
CA SER A 160 6.45 -18.39 -11.65
C SER A 160 4.96 -18.76 -11.71
N PRO A 161 4.07 -18.05 -10.99
CA PRO A 161 2.65 -18.38 -10.95
C PRO A 161 2.04 -18.29 -12.34
N THR A 162 1.34 -19.36 -12.76
CA THR A 162 0.75 -19.50 -14.10
C THR A 162 -0.75 -19.20 -14.11
N THR A 163 -1.39 -19.21 -12.93
CA THR A 163 -2.82 -18.91 -12.77
C THR A 163 -3.05 -17.78 -11.77
N LEU A 164 -4.18 -17.07 -11.89
CA LEU A 164 -4.54 -16.03 -10.91
C LEU A 164 -4.72 -16.58 -9.50
N VAL A 165 -5.11 -17.85 -9.36
CA VAL A 165 -5.24 -18.53 -8.07
C VAL A 165 -3.86 -18.74 -7.45
N GLU A 166 -2.90 -19.27 -8.21
CA GLU A 166 -1.50 -19.41 -7.78
C GLU A 166 -0.90 -18.05 -7.40
N LEU A 167 -1.14 -17.02 -8.22
CA LEU A 167 -0.65 -15.67 -7.96
C LEU A 167 -1.21 -15.12 -6.64
N LYS A 168 -2.52 -15.23 -6.39
CA LYS A 168 -3.14 -14.80 -5.14
C LYS A 168 -2.61 -15.58 -3.94
N ASN A 169 -2.42 -16.89 -4.08
CA ASN A 169 -1.89 -17.73 -3.00
C ASN A 169 -0.43 -17.38 -2.68
N ALA A 170 0.40 -17.15 -3.69
CA ALA A 170 1.76 -16.67 -3.50
C ALA A 170 1.78 -15.32 -2.77
N ILE A 171 0.94 -14.36 -3.17
CA ILE A 171 0.85 -13.05 -2.48
C ILE A 171 0.46 -13.23 -1.01
N ARG A 172 -0.57 -14.05 -0.71
CA ARG A 172 -0.99 -14.34 0.67
C ARG A 172 0.14 -14.93 1.50
N LEU A 173 0.85 -15.92 0.96
CA LEU A 173 1.96 -16.58 1.65
C LEU A 173 3.10 -15.61 1.96
N ILE A 174 3.51 -14.79 0.98
CA ILE A 174 4.59 -13.82 1.19
C ILE A 174 4.17 -12.72 2.17
N VAL A 175 2.94 -12.20 2.08
CA VAL A 175 2.44 -11.20 3.04
C VAL A 175 2.39 -11.76 4.46
N ALA A 176 1.92 -12.99 4.65
CA ALA A 176 1.89 -13.65 5.94
C ALA A 176 3.30 -13.91 6.53
N ALA A 177 4.32 -13.98 5.68
CA ALA A 177 5.71 -14.16 6.07
C ALA A 177 6.45 -12.84 6.38
N ILE A 178 5.81 -11.67 6.19
CA ILE A 178 6.39 -10.38 6.58
C ILE A 178 6.38 -10.28 8.10
N ASP A 179 7.56 -10.16 8.69
CA ASP A 179 7.73 -9.99 10.13
C ASP A 179 7.67 -8.52 10.58
N GLY A 180 7.52 -8.32 11.89
CA GLY A 180 7.46 -6.99 12.49
C GLY A 180 8.73 -6.16 12.34
N ASN A 181 9.92 -6.77 12.21
CA ASN A 181 11.17 -6.02 12.03
C ASN A 181 11.22 -5.40 10.64
N MET A 182 10.75 -6.12 9.62
CA MET A 182 10.63 -5.60 8.26
C MET A 182 9.66 -4.41 8.22
N LEU A 183 8.49 -4.55 8.87
CA LEU A 183 7.48 -3.49 8.96
C LEU A 183 8.01 -2.25 9.69
N HIS A 184 8.62 -2.46 10.86
CA HIS A 184 9.24 -1.39 11.63
C HIS A 184 10.31 -0.67 10.82
N SER A 185 11.21 -1.41 10.17
CA SER A 185 12.27 -0.83 9.33
C SER A 185 11.70 0.01 8.18
N ALA A 186 10.63 -0.45 7.53
CA ALA A 186 9.97 0.29 6.47
C ALA A 186 9.35 1.61 6.98
N VAL A 187 8.71 1.59 8.14
CA VAL A 187 8.15 2.79 8.79
C VAL A 187 9.26 3.76 9.21
N MET A 188 10.36 3.27 9.78
CA MET A 188 11.53 4.09 10.12
C MET A 188 12.19 4.71 8.88
N GLY A 189 12.12 4.01 7.75
CA GLY A 189 12.54 4.53 6.45
C GLY A 189 11.80 5.82 6.09
N VAL A 190 10.53 5.97 6.46
CA VAL A 190 9.78 7.22 6.23
C VAL A 190 10.34 8.37 7.05
N VAL A 191 10.61 8.16 8.34
CA VAL A 191 11.18 9.19 9.22
C VAL A 191 12.50 9.71 8.65
N THR A 192 13.34 8.79 8.17
CA THR A 192 14.62 9.12 7.53
C THR A 192 14.42 9.92 6.23
N ARG A 193 13.40 9.57 5.43
CA ARG A 193 13.09 10.31 4.20
C ARG A 193 12.52 11.69 4.50
N LEU A 194 11.55 11.80 5.40
CA LEU A 194 10.97 13.08 5.83
C LEU A 194 12.02 14.03 6.39
N THR A 195 12.97 13.54 7.17
CA THR A 195 14.10 14.35 7.67
C THR A 195 15.00 14.84 6.52
N CYS A 196 15.28 14.02 5.51
CA CYS A 196 15.96 14.48 4.30
C CYS A 196 15.16 15.55 3.54
N TYR A 197 13.84 15.41 3.40
CA TYR A 197 13.00 16.45 2.79
C TYR A 197 13.01 17.76 3.57
N TYR A 198 12.95 17.68 4.90
CA TYR A 198 13.03 18.85 5.77
C TYR A 198 14.39 19.57 5.67
N LEU A 199 15.48 18.83 5.48
CA LEU A 199 16.83 19.38 5.32
C LEU A 199 17.10 19.94 3.90
N VAL A 200 16.44 19.41 2.86
CA VAL A 200 16.69 19.78 1.46
C VAL A 200 15.71 20.84 0.94
N VAL A 201 14.50 20.92 1.50
CA VAL A 201 13.41 21.74 0.97
C VAL A 201 12.86 22.65 2.06
N VAL A 202 13.26 23.93 2.06
CA VAL A 202 12.57 24.99 2.82
C VAL A 202 11.25 25.30 2.12
N VAL A 203 10.27 24.40 2.20
CA VAL A 203 8.90 24.62 1.71
C VAL A 203 7.93 24.32 2.85
N SER A 204 7.24 25.38 3.28
CA SER A 204 6.16 25.42 4.28
C SER A 204 6.36 24.50 5.50
N VAL A 205 7.07 25.04 6.50
CA VAL A 205 7.49 24.40 7.76
C VAL A 205 6.36 23.66 8.51
N ALA A 206 5.10 24.03 8.30
CA ALA A 206 3.97 23.46 9.03
C ALA A 206 3.51 22.06 8.56
N LEU A 207 3.54 21.77 7.25
CA LEU A 207 3.01 20.49 6.76
C LEU A 207 3.97 19.32 7.04
N LEU A 208 5.28 19.59 6.94
CA LEU A 208 6.31 18.58 7.19
C LEU A 208 6.51 18.32 8.68
N SER A 209 6.28 19.30 9.56
CA SER A 209 6.36 19.08 11.01
C SER A 209 5.25 18.14 11.49
N GLU A 210 4.01 18.34 11.02
CA GLU A 210 2.89 17.46 11.38
C GLU A 210 3.11 16.02 10.86
N LEU A 211 3.58 15.86 9.62
CA LEU A 211 3.91 14.54 9.07
C LEU A 211 5.07 13.86 9.82
N LEU A 212 6.06 14.63 10.26
CA LEU A 212 7.18 14.10 11.05
C LEU A 212 6.70 13.66 12.44
N GLU A 213 5.86 14.43 13.12
CA GLU A 213 5.27 14.04 14.40
C GLU A 213 4.45 12.75 14.29
N VAL A 214 3.65 12.61 13.23
CA VAL A 214 2.90 11.36 12.99
C VAL A 214 3.83 10.19 12.65
N ALA A 215 4.89 10.41 11.86
CA ALA A 215 5.87 9.38 11.56
C ALA A 215 6.65 8.93 12.81
N LEU A 216 7.03 9.87 13.67
CA LEU A 216 7.66 9.60 14.97
C LEU A 216 6.71 8.88 15.92
N TRP A 217 5.41 9.20 15.88
CA TRP A 217 4.39 8.46 16.62
C TRP A 217 4.33 7.00 16.16
N TRP A 218 4.31 6.75 14.83
CA TRP A 218 4.34 5.39 14.27
C TRP A 218 5.61 4.61 14.63
N SER A 219 6.76 5.29 14.70
CA SER A 219 8.03 4.73 15.17
C SER A 219 7.96 4.31 16.65
N SER A 220 7.39 5.15 17.50
CA SER A 220 7.53 5.04 18.96
C SER A 220 6.46 4.15 19.61
N HIS A 221 5.28 4.03 18.99
CA HIS A 221 4.14 3.27 19.52
C HIS A 221 3.84 2.01 18.70
N GLY A 222 4.74 1.64 17.78
CA GLY A 222 4.59 0.46 16.92
C GLY A 222 4.65 -0.89 17.63
N ASN A 223 5.01 -0.95 18.91
CA ASN A 223 5.29 -2.19 19.62
C ASN A 223 4.11 -2.56 20.55
N PHE A 224 3.01 -3.05 19.97
CA PHE A 224 1.83 -3.48 20.73
C PHE A 224 1.89 -4.94 21.21
N ASP A 225 3.02 -5.62 21.01
CA ASP A 225 3.19 -7.02 21.41
C ASP A 225 4.17 -7.15 22.58
N LYS A 226 3.71 -6.74 23.77
CA LYS A 226 4.25 -7.12 25.09
C LYS A 226 3.33 -6.56 26.18
N LYS A 227 2.24 -7.28 26.46
CA LYS A 227 1.60 -7.47 27.78
C LYS A 227 0.15 -7.93 27.60
N LYS A 228 -0.08 -9.24 27.64
CA LYS A 228 -0.71 -9.94 28.76
C LYS A 228 -0.52 -11.44 28.60
#